data_AF-A0A2R6MIH1-F1
#
_entry.id   AF-A0A2R6MIH1-F1
#
_cell.length_a   1.000
_cell.length_b   1.000
_cell.length_c   1.000
_cell.angle_alpha   90.00
_cell.angle_beta   90.00
_cell.angle_gamma   90.00
#
_symmetry.space_group_name_H-M   'P 1'
#
loop_
_entity.id
_entity.type
_entity.pdbx_description
1 polymer ?
#
loop_
_entity_poly.entity_id
_entity_poly.type
_entity_poly.pdbx_seq_one_letter_code
_entity_poly.pdbx_strand_id
1 'polypeptide(L)'
;MNVGIVGSGPAADAVRAALAGATPTVESIDPAAIGAVDLGIVIDDSGAENFERANEHARESATPWLAVERGGVGGEAGPSAAISGFGPETACYECLRRRVAANTDGDSLEDDPDESETNESGPDATTAWLAGALAGTEARRLCAGEPSRVLGGVIELPHAERRVLPVPNCECASEGSPDRTLARDFEERDLDDALGRAERALDDRVGIVREVGEAASYPAPYYLARTGETAGFSDASAASEAAGVAGDWDRAFMKALGEALERYSAGVYRDEAFTHAAASDLDGAISPSAFVLPESTEVADDESI
;
A
#
# COMPACT_ATOMS: atom_id res chain seq x y z
N MET A 1 29.89 -3.79 0.46
CA MET A 1 28.53 -3.40 0.04
C MET A 1 28.67 -2.37 -1.07
N ASN A 2 27.95 -2.56 -2.16
CA ASN A 2 27.93 -1.67 -3.31
C ASN A 2 26.54 -1.06 -3.46
N VAL A 3 26.49 0.25 -3.64
CA VAL A 3 25.26 1.03 -3.82
C VAL A 3 25.21 1.53 -5.25
N GLY A 4 24.19 1.09 -5.98
CA GLY A 4 23.92 1.55 -7.34
C GLY A 4 22.95 2.73 -7.34
N ILE A 5 23.29 3.79 -8.07
CA ILE A 5 22.42 4.98 -8.24
C ILE A 5 21.94 5.03 -9.69
N VAL A 6 20.62 5.03 -9.86
CA VAL A 6 19.93 5.33 -11.11
C VAL A 6 19.43 6.77 -11.05
N GLY A 7 19.69 7.55 -12.09
CA GLY A 7 19.29 8.96 -12.19
C GLY A 7 20.43 9.95 -11.94
N SER A 8 20.09 11.24 -12.03
CA SER A 8 21.06 12.34 -11.96
C SER A 8 20.46 13.60 -11.31
N GLY A 9 21.26 14.65 -11.17
CA GLY A 9 20.82 15.93 -10.62
C GLY A 9 20.99 16.08 -9.11
N PRO A 10 20.40 17.13 -8.50
CA PRO A 10 20.66 17.51 -7.11
C PRO A 10 20.40 16.39 -6.09
N ALA A 11 19.36 15.59 -6.31
CA ALA A 11 19.06 14.43 -5.46
C ALA A 11 20.17 13.37 -5.52
N ALA A 12 20.65 13.02 -6.72
CA ALA A 12 21.73 12.05 -6.89
C ALA A 12 23.04 12.55 -6.27
N ASP A 13 23.34 13.85 -6.42
CA ASP A 13 24.52 14.48 -5.82
C ASP A 13 24.44 14.48 -4.29
N ALA A 14 23.26 14.74 -3.72
CA ALA A 14 23.03 14.66 -2.28
C ALA A 14 23.19 13.24 -1.73
N VAL A 15 22.70 12.21 -2.46
CA VAL A 15 22.91 10.80 -2.10
C VAL A 15 24.40 10.48 -2.07
N ARG A 16 25.15 10.86 -3.12
CA ARG A 16 26.61 10.65 -3.18
C ARG A 16 27.33 11.37 -2.04
N ALA A 17 26.92 12.60 -1.71
CA ALA A 17 27.49 13.36 -0.61
C ALA A 17 27.22 12.70 0.75
N ALA A 18 26.01 12.17 0.98
CA ALA A 18 25.65 11.48 2.22
C ALA A 18 26.40 10.15 2.40
N LEU A 19 26.72 9.47 1.30
CA LEU A 19 27.49 8.22 1.30
C LEU A 19 29.02 8.46 1.26
N ALA A 20 29.48 9.70 1.05
CA ALA A 20 30.90 10.02 0.97
C ALA A 20 31.63 9.68 2.28
N GLY A 21 32.73 8.95 2.17
CA GLY A 21 33.54 8.52 3.32
C GLY A 21 32.92 7.38 4.15
N ALA A 22 31.81 6.80 3.69
CA ALA A 22 31.29 5.54 4.23
C ALA A 22 31.98 4.33 3.56
N THR A 23 31.86 3.15 4.17
CA THR A 23 32.40 1.88 3.65
C THR A 23 31.85 1.45 2.28
N PRO A 24 30.57 1.69 1.90
CA PRO A 24 30.07 1.21 0.61
C PRO A 24 30.72 1.92 -0.59
N THR A 25 30.93 1.16 -1.66
CA THR A 25 31.23 1.73 -2.97
C THR A 25 29.95 2.28 -3.59
N VAL A 26 30.06 3.39 -4.32
CA VAL A 26 28.91 4.04 -4.96
C VAL A 26 29.20 4.16 -6.45
N GLU A 27 28.29 3.67 -7.28
CA GLU A 27 28.40 3.77 -8.74
C GLU A 27 27.07 4.17 -9.37
N SER A 28 27.13 4.79 -10.55
CA SER A 28 25.94 5.03 -11.37
C SER A 28 25.64 3.79 -12.20
N ILE A 29 24.38 3.34 -12.19
CA ILE A 29 23.94 2.15 -12.90
C ILE A 29 22.71 2.43 -13.76
N ASP A 30 22.42 1.52 -14.68
CA ASP A 30 21.13 1.44 -15.37
C ASP A 30 20.09 0.77 -14.45
N PRO A 31 18.78 1.12 -14.54
CA PRO A 31 17.72 0.43 -13.79
C PRO A 31 17.79 -1.10 -13.92
N ALA A 32 18.16 -1.63 -15.09
CA ALA A 32 18.26 -3.07 -15.33
C ALA A 32 19.40 -3.75 -14.56
N ALA A 33 20.35 -2.98 -14.02
CA ALA A 33 21.49 -3.49 -13.27
C ALA A 33 21.27 -3.47 -11.75
N ILE A 34 20.08 -3.12 -11.24
CA ILE A 34 19.80 -3.09 -9.80
C ILE A 34 20.05 -4.45 -9.15
N GLY A 35 19.72 -5.56 -9.81
CA GLY A 35 19.97 -6.89 -9.28
C GLY A 35 21.45 -7.27 -9.12
N ALA A 36 22.38 -6.43 -9.59
CA ALA A 36 23.82 -6.65 -9.48
C ALA A 36 24.48 -5.87 -8.32
N VAL A 37 23.72 -5.04 -7.60
CA VAL A 37 24.21 -4.28 -6.44
C VAL A 37 23.59 -4.80 -5.14
N ASP A 38 24.17 -4.42 -4.00
CA ASP A 38 23.63 -4.81 -2.69
C ASP A 38 22.46 -3.91 -2.25
N LEU A 39 22.41 -2.67 -2.76
CA LEU A 39 21.35 -1.70 -2.52
C LEU A 39 21.20 -0.77 -3.73
N GLY A 40 19.99 -0.67 -4.28
CA GLY A 40 19.66 0.27 -5.35
C GLY A 40 19.10 1.60 -4.83
N ILE A 41 19.36 2.72 -5.51
CA ILE A 41 18.68 3.99 -5.29
C ILE A 41 18.25 4.53 -6.66
N VAL A 42 16.96 4.73 -6.84
CA VAL A 42 16.37 5.21 -8.11
C VAL A 42 15.79 6.58 -7.89
N ILE A 43 16.22 7.53 -8.72
CA ILE A 43 15.86 8.93 -8.59
C ILE A 43 15.28 9.39 -9.91
N ASP A 44 13.99 9.73 -9.89
CA ASP A 44 13.31 10.20 -11.10
C ASP A 44 12.05 11.03 -10.77
N ASP A 45 11.41 11.57 -11.80
CA ASP A 45 10.09 12.20 -11.68
C ASP A 45 9.00 11.15 -11.44
N SER A 46 7.97 11.52 -10.66
CA SER A 46 6.83 10.66 -10.37
C SER A 46 6.23 10.10 -11.67
N GLY A 47 6.00 8.80 -11.70
CA GLY A 47 5.44 8.09 -12.87
C GLY A 47 6.48 7.66 -13.92
N ALA A 48 7.78 7.91 -13.69
CA ALA A 48 8.82 7.46 -14.62
C ALA A 48 8.95 5.92 -14.66
N GLU A 49 9.17 5.38 -15.87
CA GLU A 49 9.35 3.94 -16.12
C GLU A 49 10.56 3.32 -15.36
N ASN A 50 11.53 4.14 -14.96
CA ASN A 50 12.71 3.68 -14.23
C ASN A 50 12.34 2.99 -12.92
N PHE A 51 11.25 3.41 -12.26
CA PHE A 51 10.78 2.76 -11.02
C PHE A 51 10.17 1.37 -11.28
N GLU A 52 9.41 1.22 -12.36
CA GLU A 52 8.82 -0.07 -12.74
C GLU A 52 9.90 -1.09 -13.12
N ARG A 53 10.87 -0.67 -13.96
CA ARG A 53 12.02 -1.51 -14.35
C ARG A 53 12.87 -1.90 -13.15
N ALA A 54 13.14 -0.94 -12.26
CA ALA A 54 13.86 -1.22 -11.03
C ALA A 54 13.12 -2.24 -10.15
N ASN A 55 11.81 -2.08 -9.99
CA ASN A 55 10.97 -2.98 -9.20
C ASN A 55 10.98 -4.41 -9.75
N GLU A 56 10.87 -4.59 -11.07
CA GLU A 56 10.94 -5.90 -11.72
C GLU A 56 12.25 -6.62 -11.39
N HIS A 57 13.40 -6.00 -11.69
CA HIS A 57 14.70 -6.63 -11.47
C HIS A 57 15.06 -6.78 -9.99
N ALA A 58 14.67 -5.84 -9.13
CA ALA A 58 14.85 -5.94 -7.69
C ALA A 58 14.09 -7.14 -7.10
N ARG A 59 12.86 -7.40 -7.57
CA ARG A 59 12.07 -8.55 -7.14
C ARG A 59 12.71 -9.87 -7.55
N GLU A 60 13.17 -9.99 -8.79
CA GLU A 60 13.83 -11.20 -9.29
C GLU A 60 15.12 -11.54 -8.52
N SER A 61 15.87 -10.51 -8.13
CA SER A 61 17.15 -10.64 -7.43
C SER A 61 17.06 -10.58 -5.91
N ALA A 62 15.87 -10.31 -5.36
CA ALA A 62 15.66 -9.99 -3.95
C ALA A 62 16.54 -8.82 -3.44
N THR A 63 16.92 -7.88 -4.32
CA THR A 63 17.76 -6.73 -3.97
C THR A 63 16.91 -5.61 -3.36
N PRO A 64 17.24 -5.11 -2.15
CA PRO A 64 16.56 -3.94 -1.59
C PRO A 64 16.90 -2.67 -2.38
N TRP A 65 15.95 -1.74 -2.44
CA TRP A 65 16.17 -0.47 -3.13
C TRP A 65 15.30 0.66 -2.57
N LEU A 66 15.74 1.91 -2.81
CA LEU A 66 15.02 3.12 -2.45
C LEU A 66 14.57 3.87 -3.71
N ALA A 67 13.32 4.29 -3.76
CA ALA A 67 12.81 5.26 -4.74
C ALA A 67 12.87 6.66 -4.16
N VAL A 68 13.33 7.62 -4.96
CA VAL A 68 13.23 9.06 -4.71
C VAL A 68 12.39 9.63 -5.85
N GLU A 69 11.10 9.78 -5.59
CA GLU A 69 10.12 10.32 -6.53
C GLU A 69 10.06 11.83 -6.40
N ARG A 70 10.20 12.54 -7.52
CA ARG A 70 10.10 14.00 -7.60
C ARG A 70 8.70 14.39 -8.08
N GLY A 71 8.04 15.29 -7.35
CA GLY A 71 6.71 15.79 -7.70
C GLY A 71 5.55 14.82 -7.43
N GLY A 72 5.76 13.78 -6.63
CA GLY A 72 4.71 12.82 -6.34
C GLY A 72 5.16 11.63 -5.48
N VAL A 73 4.28 10.64 -5.40
CA VAL A 73 4.48 9.36 -4.69
C VAL A 73 3.67 8.26 -5.36
N GLY A 74 4.27 7.08 -5.54
CA GLY A 74 3.58 5.94 -6.15
C GLY A 74 3.10 6.23 -7.58
N GLY A 75 3.79 7.08 -8.33
CA GLY A 75 3.41 7.46 -9.69
C GLY A 75 2.29 8.49 -9.81
N GLU A 76 1.67 8.91 -8.70
CA GLU A 76 0.65 9.95 -8.69
C GLU A 76 1.26 11.30 -8.28
N ALA A 77 0.65 12.39 -8.74
CA ALA A 77 1.01 13.73 -8.30
C ALA A 77 0.68 13.93 -6.81
N GLY A 78 1.47 14.75 -6.12
CA GLY A 78 1.22 15.03 -4.71
C GLY A 78 2.35 15.81 -4.04
N PRO A 79 3.08 15.22 -3.08
CA PRO A 79 4.14 15.92 -2.37
C PRO A 79 5.25 16.35 -3.34
N SER A 80 5.99 17.40 -2.97
CA SER A 80 7.09 17.90 -3.81
C SER A 80 8.17 16.85 -4.06
N ALA A 81 8.40 15.93 -3.12
CA ALA A 81 9.14 14.70 -3.33
C ALA A 81 8.81 13.65 -2.26
N ALA A 82 9.02 12.39 -2.58
CA ALA A 82 8.86 11.28 -1.65
C ALA A 82 10.07 10.31 -1.72
N ILE A 83 10.37 9.68 -0.59
CA ILE A 83 11.37 8.62 -0.48
C ILE A 83 10.69 7.35 0.01
N SER A 84 10.72 6.30 -0.79
CA SER A 84 10.09 5.01 -0.49
C SER A 84 11.14 3.91 -0.51
N GLY A 85 11.04 2.92 0.37
CA GLY A 85 12.00 1.81 0.45
C GLY A 85 11.34 0.45 0.29
N PHE A 86 11.98 -0.43 -0.48
CA PHE A 86 11.45 -1.72 -0.86
C PHE A 86 12.50 -2.82 -0.64
N GLY A 87 12.05 -4.01 -0.26
CA GLY A 87 12.86 -5.21 -0.11
C GLY A 87 12.00 -6.48 -0.12
N PRO A 88 12.63 -7.66 0.03
CA PRO A 88 11.94 -8.95 -0.11
C PRO A 88 10.82 -9.19 0.90
N GLU A 89 10.89 -8.57 2.08
CA GLU A 89 9.91 -8.72 3.16
C GLU A 89 8.92 -7.56 3.25
N THR A 90 8.95 -6.62 2.30
CA THR A 90 8.08 -5.43 2.30
C THR A 90 7.09 -5.46 1.14
N ALA A 91 6.15 -4.52 1.14
CA ALA A 91 5.41 -4.18 -0.07
C ALA A 91 6.41 -3.78 -1.18
N CYS A 92 6.09 -4.04 -2.45
CA CYS A 92 6.89 -3.60 -3.60
C CYS A 92 6.40 -2.23 -4.12
N TYR A 93 7.07 -1.67 -5.14
CA TYR A 93 6.67 -0.39 -5.71
C TYR A 93 5.27 -0.43 -6.34
N GLU A 94 4.91 -1.54 -7.00
CA GLU A 94 3.57 -1.73 -7.55
C GLU A 94 2.48 -1.77 -6.45
N CYS A 95 2.81 -2.29 -5.25
CA CYS A 95 1.92 -2.16 -4.10
C CYS A 95 1.74 -0.71 -3.69
N LEU A 96 2.82 0.08 -3.62
CA LEU A 96 2.73 1.51 -3.31
C LEU A 96 1.83 2.24 -4.32
N ARG A 97 2.05 2.04 -5.63
CA ARG A 97 1.22 2.65 -6.69
C ARG A 97 -0.25 2.35 -6.50
N ARG A 98 -0.59 1.07 -6.32
CA ARG A 98 -1.98 0.64 -6.11
C ARG A 98 -2.59 1.19 -4.83
N ARG A 99 -1.81 1.30 -3.75
CA ARG A 99 -2.26 1.93 -2.49
C ARG A 99 -2.53 3.40 -2.66
N VAL A 100 -1.65 4.13 -3.35
CA VAL A 100 -1.84 5.55 -3.64
C VAL A 100 -3.06 5.73 -4.55
N ALA A 101 -3.14 5.04 -5.68
CA ALA A 101 -4.27 5.11 -6.61
C ALA A 101 -5.61 4.77 -5.94
N ALA A 102 -5.66 3.76 -5.05
CA ALA A 102 -6.87 3.42 -4.29
C ALA A 102 -7.37 4.56 -3.38
N ASN A 103 -6.48 5.45 -2.96
CA ASN A 103 -6.80 6.58 -2.11
C ASN A 103 -6.83 7.92 -2.88
N THR A 104 -6.48 7.90 -4.17
CA THR A 104 -6.61 9.00 -5.12
C THR A 104 -7.88 8.76 -5.95
N ASP A 105 -9.06 9.00 -5.36
CA ASP A 105 -10.29 9.47 -6.03
C ASP A 105 -11.55 9.23 -5.19
N GLY A 106 -12.47 10.19 -5.26
CA GLY A 106 -13.81 10.17 -4.65
C GLY A 106 -14.37 11.56 -4.31
N ASP A 107 -13.50 12.53 -3.98
CA ASP A 107 -13.89 13.88 -3.57
C ASP A 107 -13.46 14.98 -4.57
N SER A 108 -13.18 14.61 -5.83
CA SER A 108 -13.09 15.53 -6.97
C SER A 108 -14.48 16.05 -7.40
N LEU A 109 -15.38 16.28 -6.44
CA LEU A 109 -16.56 17.10 -6.62
C LEU A 109 -16.14 18.52 -6.27
N GLU A 110 -16.18 19.38 -7.30
CA GLU A 110 -15.73 20.77 -7.33
C GLU A 110 -14.26 20.89 -7.76
N ASP A 111 -14.09 20.92 -9.10
CA ASP A 111 -13.05 21.71 -9.75
C ASP A 111 -12.91 23.05 -9.01
N ASP A 112 -11.90 23.19 -8.15
CA ASP A 112 -11.34 24.50 -7.83
C ASP A 112 -10.37 24.84 -8.97
N PRO A 113 -10.70 25.76 -9.89
CA PRO A 113 -9.88 26.04 -11.07
C PRO A 113 -8.55 26.73 -10.72
N ASP A 114 -8.29 27.04 -9.45
CA ASP A 114 -7.09 27.76 -9.00
C ASP A 114 -5.94 26.82 -8.54
N GLU A 115 -6.14 25.50 -8.48
CA GLU A 115 -5.06 24.53 -8.18
C GLU A 115 -4.47 23.84 -9.41
N SER A 116 -4.86 24.24 -10.63
CA SER A 116 -4.28 23.72 -11.88
C SER A 116 -3.10 24.55 -12.40
N GLU A 117 -2.27 25.11 -11.51
CA GLU A 117 -0.91 25.47 -11.86
C GLU A 117 -0.05 24.21 -11.67
N THR A 118 -0.21 23.24 -12.59
CA THR A 118 0.78 22.19 -12.78
C THR A 118 2.11 22.88 -13.00
N ASN A 119 2.94 22.91 -11.97
CA ASN A 119 4.33 23.35 -12.09
C ASN A 119 5.02 22.39 -13.06
N GLU A 120 5.06 22.75 -14.34
CA GLU A 120 5.84 22.06 -15.38
C GLU A 120 7.34 22.05 -15.06
N SER A 121 7.74 22.84 -14.06
CA SER A 121 9.03 22.74 -13.39
C SER A 121 8.86 21.80 -12.21
N GLY A 122 9.43 20.58 -12.30
CA GLY A 122 9.51 19.65 -11.16
C GLY A 122 10.08 20.32 -9.88
N PRO A 123 10.12 19.60 -8.75
CA PRO A 123 10.49 20.20 -7.47
C PRO A 123 11.79 20.99 -7.54
N ASP A 124 11.84 22.10 -6.81
CA ASP A 124 13.01 22.97 -6.82
C ASP A 124 14.28 22.20 -6.38
N ALA A 125 15.44 22.67 -6.80
CA ALA A 125 16.71 21.98 -6.56
C ALA A 125 17.00 21.74 -5.07
N THR A 126 16.50 22.59 -4.17
CA THR A 126 16.65 22.44 -2.72
C THR A 126 15.85 21.24 -2.21
N THR A 127 14.59 21.13 -2.65
CA THR A 127 13.72 20.00 -2.31
C THR A 127 14.29 18.69 -2.85
N ALA A 128 14.75 18.68 -4.11
CA ALA A 128 15.41 17.52 -4.69
C ALA A 128 16.68 17.13 -3.90
N TRP A 129 17.51 18.10 -3.52
CA TRP A 129 18.69 17.86 -2.68
C TRP A 129 18.32 17.28 -1.31
N LEU A 130 17.30 17.83 -0.63
CA LEU A 130 16.83 17.33 0.66
C LEU A 130 16.35 15.87 0.55
N ALA A 131 15.57 15.56 -0.49
CA ALA A 131 15.09 14.21 -0.72
C ALA A 131 16.24 13.22 -0.92
N GLY A 132 17.23 13.60 -1.74
CA GLY A 132 18.44 12.81 -1.94
C GLY A 132 19.30 12.66 -0.66
N ALA A 133 19.43 13.71 0.15
CA ALA A 133 20.17 13.65 1.41
C ALA A 133 19.50 12.71 2.43
N LEU A 134 18.17 12.70 2.50
CA LEU A 134 17.41 11.76 3.32
C LEU A 134 17.58 10.32 2.82
N ALA A 135 17.40 10.09 1.52
CA ALA A 135 17.60 8.78 0.91
C ALA A 135 19.02 8.25 1.15
N GLY A 136 20.05 9.09 0.97
CA GLY A 136 21.44 8.72 1.25
C GLY A 136 21.72 8.43 2.73
N THR A 137 21.05 9.15 3.65
CA THR A 137 21.14 8.88 5.10
C THR A 137 20.52 7.54 5.46
N GLU A 138 19.34 7.23 4.93
CA GLU A 138 18.67 5.95 5.15
C GLU A 138 19.44 4.79 4.47
N ALA A 139 19.98 5.00 3.27
CA ALA A 139 20.87 4.05 2.61
C ALA A 139 22.10 3.74 3.46
N ARG A 140 22.71 4.75 4.10
CA ARG A 140 23.84 4.57 5.01
C ARG A 140 23.47 3.73 6.24
N ARG A 141 22.28 3.93 6.81
CA ARG A 141 21.74 3.10 7.91
C ARG A 141 21.59 1.65 7.48
N LEU A 142 20.96 1.42 6.33
CA LEU A 142 20.81 0.08 5.74
C LEU A 142 22.17 -0.60 5.52
N CYS A 143 23.16 0.14 4.99
CA CYS A 143 24.51 -0.38 4.79
C CYS A 143 25.22 -0.75 6.10
N ALA A 144 24.86 -0.10 7.20
CA ALA A 144 25.38 -0.39 8.53
C ALA A 144 24.59 -1.51 9.25
N GLY A 145 23.53 -2.05 8.63
CA GLY A 145 22.62 -3.02 9.24
C GLY A 145 21.71 -2.40 10.30
N GLU A 146 21.52 -1.08 10.27
CA GLU A 146 20.64 -0.35 11.18
C GLU A 146 19.21 -0.30 10.63
N PRO A 147 18.18 -0.20 11.50
CA PRO A 147 16.81 0.02 11.06
C PRO A 147 16.68 1.27 10.22
N SER A 148 15.93 1.17 9.12
CA SER A 148 15.57 2.30 8.27
C SER A 148 14.08 2.61 8.39
N ARG A 149 13.75 3.90 8.33
CA ARG A 149 12.35 4.36 8.37
C ARG A 149 11.65 4.23 7.02
N VAL A 150 12.42 4.26 5.92
CA VAL A 150 11.86 4.19 4.56
C VAL A 150 11.70 2.74 4.08
N LEU A 151 12.43 1.77 4.63
CA LEU A 151 12.27 0.37 4.22
C LEU A 151 10.87 -0.15 4.64
N GLY A 152 10.01 -0.41 3.65
CA GLY A 152 8.59 -0.74 3.85
C GLY A 152 7.70 0.48 4.17
N GLY A 153 8.21 1.68 3.96
CA GLY A 153 7.52 2.94 4.24
C GLY A 153 7.79 4.02 3.18
N VAL A 154 7.24 5.19 3.43
CA VAL A 154 7.39 6.40 2.62
C VAL A 154 7.66 7.59 3.53
N ILE A 155 8.58 8.46 3.13
CA ILE A 155 8.73 9.81 3.68
C ILE A 155 8.34 10.81 2.59
N GLU A 156 7.23 11.52 2.77
CA GLU A 156 6.83 12.63 1.90
C GLU A 156 7.40 13.93 2.46
N LEU A 157 8.08 14.70 1.61
CA LEU A 157 8.56 16.01 2.02
C LEU A 157 7.39 17.00 2.15
N PRO A 158 7.34 17.77 3.25
CA PRO A 158 8.46 18.01 4.18
C PRO A 158 8.62 17.04 5.37
N HIS A 159 7.61 16.22 5.71
CA HIS A 159 7.63 15.50 7.00
C HIS A 159 6.70 14.29 7.17
N ALA A 160 5.84 13.93 6.21
CA ALA A 160 4.89 12.84 6.46
C ALA A 160 5.61 11.49 6.36
N GLU A 161 5.46 10.64 7.38
CA GLU A 161 6.00 9.27 7.39
C GLU A 161 4.84 8.29 7.34
N ARG A 162 4.89 7.33 6.41
CA ARG A 162 3.80 6.39 6.13
C ARG A 162 4.32 4.97 6.03
N ARG A 163 3.47 3.99 6.35
CA ARG A 163 3.80 2.56 6.21
C ARG A 163 3.01 1.94 5.08
N VAL A 164 3.69 1.27 4.16
CA VAL A 164 3.03 0.64 3.01
C VAL A 164 2.70 -0.81 3.35
N LEU A 165 1.40 -1.15 3.33
CA LEU A 165 0.96 -2.54 3.43
C LEU A 165 0.92 -3.19 2.04
N PRO A 166 1.40 -4.44 1.87
CA PRO A 166 1.28 -5.16 0.61
C PRO A 166 -0.16 -5.21 0.12
N VAL A 167 -0.33 -5.13 -1.19
CA VAL A 167 -1.65 -5.24 -1.84
C VAL A 167 -1.94 -6.72 -2.07
N PRO A 168 -3.15 -7.22 -1.71
CA PRO A 168 -3.55 -8.58 -2.01
C PRO A 168 -3.42 -8.88 -3.51
N ASN A 169 -3.08 -10.13 -3.86
CA ASN A 169 -2.89 -10.57 -5.25
C ASN A 169 -1.80 -9.80 -6.01
N CYS A 170 -0.93 -9.04 -5.33
CA CYS A 170 0.28 -8.53 -5.94
C CYS A 170 1.24 -9.69 -6.16
N GLU A 171 1.90 -9.70 -7.32
CA GLU A 171 2.89 -10.73 -7.65
C GLU A 171 4.11 -10.73 -6.72
N CYS A 172 4.33 -9.66 -5.94
CA CYS A 172 5.38 -9.64 -4.92
C CYS A 172 5.02 -10.43 -3.65
N ALA A 173 3.77 -10.88 -3.52
CA ALA A 173 3.40 -11.79 -2.45
C ALA A 173 4.22 -13.08 -2.59
N SER A 174 4.70 -13.61 -1.46
CA SER A 174 5.49 -14.84 -1.41
C SER A 174 4.81 -15.98 -2.16
N GLU A 175 5.59 -16.76 -2.91
CA GLU A 175 5.10 -17.86 -3.75
C GLU A 175 4.24 -18.85 -2.95
N GLY A 176 2.97 -18.98 -3.35
CA GLY A 176 2.02 -19.92 -2.77
C GLY A 176 0.58 -19.43 -2.93
N SER A 177 -0.36 -20.35 -3.17
CA SER A 177 -1.77 -20.00 -3.04
C SER A 177 -2.05 -19.58 -1.60
N PRO A 178 -2.84 -18.51 -1.36
CA PRO A 178 -3.21 -18.11 -0.01
C PRO A 178 -3.81 -19.30 0.74
N ASP A 179 -3.46 -19.43 2.03
CA ASP A 179 -4.08 -20.46 2.87
C ASP A 179 -5.58 -20.19 2.97
N ARG A 180 -6.38 -21.11 2.40
CA ARG A 180 -7.84 -21.04 2.41
C ARG A 180 -8.43 -21.82 3.59
N THR A 181 -7.59 -22.34 4.49
CA THR A 181 -8.04 -23.01 5.71
C THR A 181 -8.64 -21.99 6.65
N LEU A 182 -9.90 -22.19 7.04
CA LEU A 182 -10.52 -21.37 8.07
C LEU A 182 -9.81 -21.63 9.41
N ALA A 183 -9.03 -20.66 9.87
CA ALA A 183 -8.45 -20.68 11.22
C ALA A 183 -9.58 -20.67 12.26
N ARG A 184 -9.63 -21.72 13.09
CA ARG A 184 -10.63 -21.86 14.17
C ARG A 184 -10.06 -21.55 15.55
N ASP A 185 -8.76 -21.31 15.62
CA ASP A 185 -8.09 -20.94 16.86
C ASP A 185 -8.52 -19.52 17.25
N PHE A 186 -8.84 -19.37 18.54
CA PHE A 186 -9.20 -18.09 19.12
C PHE A 186 -8.01 -17.56 19.92
N GLU A 187 -7.64 -16.30 19.65
CA GLU A 187 -6.69 -15.55 20.47
C GLU A 187 -7.45 -14.38 21.10
N GLU A 188 -7.52 -14.37 22.43
CA GLU A 188 -8.04 -13.23 23.17
C GLU A 188 -7.04 -12.07 23.04
N ARG A 189 -7.57 -10.88 22.70
CA ARG A 189 -6.81 -9.64 22.61
C ARG A 189 -7.58 -8.55 23.31
N ASP A 190 -6.88 -7.73 24.06
CA ASP A 190 -7.49 -6.54 24.61
C ASP A 190 -7.73 -5.48 23.52
N LEU A 191 -8.47 -4.44 23.90
CA LEU A 191 -8.89 -3.40 22.98
C LEU A 191 -7.70 -2.57 22.47
N ASP A 192 -6.74 -2.27 23.34
CA ASP A 192 -5.59 -1.43 23.01
C ASP A 192 -4.68 -2.14 22.00
N ASP A 193 -4.45 -3.44 22.20
CA ASP A 193 -3.71 -4.28 21.27
C ASP A 193 -4.43 -4.43 19.92
N ALA A 194 -5.76 -4.53 19.93
CA ALA A 194 -6.55 -4.58 18.70
C ALA A 194 -6.47 -3.26 17.93
N LEU A 195 -6.59 -2.13 18.62
CA LEU A 195 -6.48 -0.80 18.07
C LEU A 195 -5.10 -0.54 17.47
N GLY A 196 -4.03 -0.78 18.25
CA GLY A 196 -2.67 -0.57 17.77
C GLY A 196 -2.32 -1.42 16.53
N ARG A 197 -3.03 -2.53 16.30
CA ARG A 197 -2.91 -3.31 15.05
C ARG A 197 -3.73 -2.71 13.91
N ALA A 198 -4.96 -2.32 14.17
CA ALA A 198 -5.90 -1.79 13.18
C ALA A 198 -5.49 -0.40 12.67
N GLU A 199 -4.95 0.46 13.53
CA GLU A 199 -4.44 1.79 13.17
C GLU A 199 -3.30 1.72 12.15
N ARG A 200 -2.55 0.62 12.08
CA ARG A 200 -1.52 0.44 11.05
C ARG A 200 -2.07 0.35 9.62
N ALA A 201 -3.38 0.15 9.49
CA ALA A 201 -4.09 0.12 8.22
C ALA A 201 -4.80 1.45 7.92
N LEU A 202 -4.77 2.41 8.85
CA LEU A 202 -5.35 3.74 8.70
C LEU A 202 -4.28 4.72 8.21
N ASP A 203 -4.42 5.20 6.97
CA ASP A 203 -3.57 6.23 6.38
C ASP A 203 -4.28 6.82 5.15
N ASP A 204 -4.33 8.14 5.04
CA ASP A 204 -5.08 8.86 4.00
C ASP A 204 -4.50 8.73 2.58
N ARG A 205 -3.26 8.23 2.45
CA ARG A 205 -2.56 8.07 1.18
C ARG A 205 -2.33 6.61 0.83
N VAL A 206 -1.88 5.79 1.77
CA VAL A 206 -1.45 4.40 1.53
C VAL A 206 -2.22 3.37 2.36
N GLY A 207 -3.21 3.81 3.13
CA GLY A 207 -4.00 2.96 4.02
C GLY A 207 -4.93 2.00 3.28
N ILE A 208 -5.40 0.99 4.02
CA ILE A 208 -6.60 0.24 3.65
C ILE A 208 -7.83 1.09 3.98
N VAL A 209 -7.84 1.64 5.20
CA VAL A 209 -8.79 2.64 5.66
C VAL A 209 -8.15 4.00 5.40
N ARG A 210 -8.80 4.81 4.57
CA ARG A 210 -8.31 6.13 4.18
C ARG A 210 -8.58 7.16 5.26
N GLU A 211 -9.77 7.13 5.82
CA GLU A 211 -10.19 8.09 6.82
C GLU A 211 -11.16 7.49 7.82
N VAL A 212 -11.17 8.09 9.01
CA VAL A 212 -12.10 7.78 10.09
C VAL A 212 -12.37 9.07 10.87
N GLY A 213 -13.64 9.39 11.08
CA GLY A 213 -14.06 10.63 11.70
C GLY A 213 -15.25 10.44 12.63
N GLU A 214 -15.31 11.25 13.68
CA GLU A 214 -16.48 11.35 14.55
C GLU A 214 -17.65 11.96 13.76
N ALA A 215 -18.78 11.25 13.71
CA ALA A 215 -20.02 11.76 13.13
C ALA A 215 -21.00 12.27 14.19
N ALA A 216 -21.03 11.65 15.38
CA ALA A 216 -21.88 12.07 16.50
C ALA A 216 -21.34 11.57 17.84
N SER A 217 -21.70 12.27 18.92
CA SER A 217 -21.34 11.92 20.31
C SER A 217 -22.55 11.62 21.21
N TYR A 218 -23.78 11.86 20.74
CA TYR A 218 -25.02 11.61 21.49
C TYR A 218 -26.00 10.76 20.67
N PRO A 219 -26.62 9.72 21.25
CA PRO A 219 -26.51 9.24 22.63
C PRO A 219 -25.25 8.42 22.92
N ALA A 220 -24.42 8.17 21.92
CA ALA A 220 -23.18 7.40 22.02
C ALA A 220 -22.17 7.88 20.95
N PRO A 221 -20.86 7.70 21.18
CA PRO A 221 -19.83 7.85 20.16
C PRO A 221 -20.16 7.09 18.87
N TYR A 222 -20.09 7.79 17.75
CA TYR A 222 -20.35 7.27 16.42
C TYR A 222 -19.22 7.70 15.49
N TYR A 223 -18.50 6.72 14.96
CA TYR A 223 -17.48 6.92 13.93
C TYR A 223 -18.00 6.48 12.57
N LEU A 224 -17.59 7.21 11.53
CA LEU A 224 -17.63 6.76 10.14
C LEU A 224 -16.21 6.51 9.68
N ALA A 225 -16.01 5.47 8.88
CA ALA A 225 -14.74 5.15 8.25
C ALA A 225 -14.95 4.90 6.76
N ARG A 226 -13.94 5.22 5.95
CA ARG A 226 -13.94 4.97 4.51
C ARG A 226 -12.67 4.22 4.10
N THR A 227 -12.82 3.17 3.30
CA THR A 227 -11.69 2.46 2.67
C THR A 227 -11.38 3.03 1.30
N GLY A 228 -10.16 2.79 0.81
CA GLY A 228 -9.80 3.07 -0.58
C GLY A 228 -10.51 2.17 -1.58
N GLU A 229 -10.55 2.61 -2.86
CA GLU A 229 -11.12 1.88 -3.99
C GLU A 229 -10.27 0.65 -4.34
N THR A 230 -10.90 -0.52 -4.50
CA THR A 230 -10.19 -1.79 -4.68
C THR A 230 -10.20 -2.32 -6.11
N ALA A 231 -10.98 -1.74 -7.02
CA ALA A 231 -11.10 -2.19 -8.42
C ALA A 231 -9.76 -2.22 -9.17
N GLY A 232 -8.77 -1.43 -8.75
CA GLY A 232 -7.42 -1.45 -9.35
C GLY A 232 -6.63 -2.74 -9.10
N PHE A 233 -7.05 -3.58 -8.14
CA PHE A 233 -6.34 -4.82 -7.77
C PHE A 233 -7.24 -5.99 -7.35
N SER A 234 -8.55 -5.83 -7.51
CA SER A 234 -9.59 -6.82 -7.24
C SER A 234 -10.55 -6.86 -8.43
N ASP A 235 -11.20 -8.00 -8.66
CA ASP A 235 -12.20 -8.11 -9.73
C ASP A 235 -13.54 -7.47 -9.34
N ALA A 236 -13.67 -7.03 -8.08
CA ALA A 236 -14.78 -6.23 -7.58
C ALA A 236 -14.33 -5.10 -6.64
N SER A 237 -15.13 -4.04 -6.58
CA SER A 237 -15.00 -2.99 -5.56
C SER A 237 -15.56 -3.47 -4.22
N ALA A 238 -14.76 -3.37 -3.18
CA ALA A 238 -15.22 -3.57 -1.82
C ALA A 238 -16.16 -2.42 -1.40
N ALA A 239 -17.13 -2.74 -0.54
CA ALA A 239 -17.97 -1.71 0.06
C ALA A 239 -17.09 -0.76 0.91
N SER A 240 -17.10 0.53 0.57
CA SER A 240 -16.12 1.48 1.07
C SER A 240 -16.51 2.15 2.38
N GLU A 241 -17.80 2.27 2.68
CA GLU A 241 -18.28 2.93 3.90
C GLU A 241 -18.37 1.95 5.07
N ALA A 242 -17.97 2.40 6.25
CA ALA A 242 -18.11 1.68 7.51
C ALA A 242 -18.47 2.58 8.67
N ALA A 243 -19.02 1.99 9.72
CA ALA A 243 -19.43 2.71 10.91
C ALA A 243 -19.05 1.97 12.19
N GLY A 244 -18.99 2.70 13.29
CA GLY A 244 -18.72 2.13 14.60
C GLY A 244 -19.44 2.90 15.69
N VAL A 245 -20.27 2.20 16.46
CA VAL A 245 -21.00 2.77 17.60
C VAL A 245 -20.80 1.92 18.85
N ALA A 246 -20.42 2.57 19.94
CA ALA A 246 -20.24 1.94 21.25
C ALA A 246 -20.44 2.94 22.38
N GLY A 247 -20.54 2.44 23.63
CA GLY A 247 -20.70 3.30 24.81
C GLY A 247 -19.44 4.09 25.19
N ASP A 248 -18.31 3.84 24.53
CA ASP A 248 -17.04 4.53 24.70
C ASP A 248 -16.35 4.73 23.34
N TRP A 249 -15.44 5.71 23.29
CA TRP A 249 -14.80 6.18 22.07
C TRP A 249 -13.92 5.11 21.43
N ASP A 250 -13.06 4.46 22.21
CA ASP A 250 -12.09 3.48 21.72
C ASP A 250 -12.78 2.25 21.11
N ARG A 251 -13.88 1.78 21.71
CA ARG A 251 -14.69 0.70 21.12
C ARG A 251 -15.44 1.13 19.88
N ALA A 252 -15.95 2.36 19.84
CA ALA A 252 -16.65 2.86 18.66
C ALA A 252 -15.66 2.99 17.49
N PHE A 253 -14.47 3.50 17.77
CA PHE A 253 -13.37 3.62 16.82
C PHE A 253 -12.90 2.25 16.30
N MET A 254 -12.62 1.30 17.19
CA MET A 254 -12.25 -0.07 16.81
C MET A 254 -13.35 -0.75 15.99
N LYS A 255 -14.64 -0.52 16.29
CA LYS A 255 -15.73 -1.06 15.47
C LYS A 255 -15.72 -0.47 14.06
N ALA A 256 -15.52 0.84 13.91
CA ALA A 256 -15.46 1.47 12.60
C ALA A 256 -14.28 0.92 11.77
N LEU A 257 -13.09 0.81 12.38
CA LEU A 257 -11.92 0.22 11.73
C LEU A 257 -12.14 -1.27 11.42
N GLY A 258 -12.69 -2.03 12.35
CA GLY A 258 -12.94 -3.47 12.19
C GLY A 258 -13.93 -3.76 11.07
N GLU A 259 -15.02 -2.99 11.01
CA GLU A 259 -16.03 -3.10 9.95
C GLU A 259 -15.45 -2.69 8.58
N ALA A 260 -14.61 -1.65 8.51
CA ALA A 260 -13.91 -1.27 7.29
C ALA A 260 -12.96 -2.39 6.80
N LEU A 261 -12.18 -2.99 7.71
CA LEU A 261 -11.26 -4.08 7.39
C LEU A 261 -11.99 -5.37 7.00
N GLU A 262 -13.14 -5.65 7.61
CA GLU A 262 -14.02 -6.77 7.26
C GLU A 262 -14.54 -6.60 5.82
N ARG A 263 -15.11 -5.44 5.49
CA ARG A 263 -15.63 -5.17 4.14
C ARG A 263 -14.54 -5.21 3.07
N TYR A 264 -13.39 -4.60 3.34
CA TYR A 264 -12.23 -4.70 2.47
C TYR A 264 -11.84 -6.16 2.22
N SER A 265 -11.74 -6.96 3.28
CA SER A 265 -11.32 -8.36 3.19
C SER A 265 -12.36 -9.25 2.48
N ALA A 266 -13.65 -8.93 2.61
CA ALA A 266 -14.73 -9.63 1.93
C ALA A 266 -14.82 -9.27 0.42
N GLY A 267 -14.51 -8.02 0.07
CA GLY A 267 -14.64 -7.51 -1.30
C GLY A 267 -13.40 -7.71 -2.20
N VAL A 268 -12.24 -8.05 -1.62
CA VAL A 268 -11.00 -8.23 -2.40
C VAL A 268 -10.80 -9.70 -2.79
N TYR A 269 -10.99 -10.00 -4.07
CA TYR A 269 -10.80 -11.34 -4.63
C TYR A 269 -10.45 -11.31 -6.12
N ARG A 270 -10.09 -12.49 -6.64
CA ARG A 270 -9.94 -12.77 -8.08
C ARG A 270 -10.94 -13.86 -8.46
N ASP A 271 -11.75 -13.62 -9.48
CA ASP A 271 -12.74 -14.58 -9.97
C ASP A 271 -12.08 -15.89 -10.41
N GLU A 272 -10.92 -15.78 -11.06
CA GLU A 272 -10.12 -16.94 -11.48
C GLU A 272 -9.64 -17.84 -10.33
N ALA A 273 -9.65 -17.33 -9.09
CA ALA A 273 -9.30 -18.12 -7.91
C ALA A 273 -10.46 -19.00 -7.41
N PHE A 274 -11.68 -18.81 -7.92
CA PHE A 274 -12.84 -19.61 -7.54
C PHE A 274 -12.95 -20.88 -8.39
N THR A 275 -13.47 -21.95 -7.77
CA THR A 275 -13.81 -23.17 -8.49
C THR A 275 -15.17 -23.00 -9.16
N HIS A 276 -15.22 -23.11 -10.48
CA HIS A 276 -16.46 -23.10 -11.25
C HIS A 276 -16.87 -24.53 -11.61
N ALA A 277 -17.92 -25.03 -10.96
CA ALA A 277 -18.49 -26.36 -11.18
C ALA A 277 -19.99 -26.36 -10.80
N ALA A 278 -20.73 -27.36 -11.28
CA ALA A 278 -22.08 -27.60 -10.79
C ALA A 278 -22.05 -28.02 -9.31
N ALA A 279 -23.13 -27.77 -8.56
CA ALA A 279 -23.19 -28.15 -7.14
C ALA A 279 -23.07 -29.68 -6.95
N SER A 280 -23.60 -30.44 -7.91
CA SER A 280 -23.52 -31.90 -7.99
C SER A 280 -22.08 -32.43 -8.18
N ASP A 281 -21.20 -31.63 -8.77
CA ASP A 281 -19.79 -31.97 -9.03
C ASP A 281 -18.85 -31.57 -7.87
N LEU A 282 -19.38 -30.90 -6.82
CA LEU A 282 -18.61 -30.40 -5.69
C LEU A 282 -18.85 -31.23 -4.43
N ASP A 283 -17.78 -31.80 -3.88
CA ASP A 283 -17.83 -32.51 -2.61
C ASP A 283 -18.21 -31.57 -1.46
N GLY A 284 -19.31 -31.89 -0.76
CA GLY A 284 -19.76 -31.14 0.41
C GLY A 284 -20.39 -29.78 0.09
N ALA A 285 -20.84 -29.57 -1.16
CA ALA A 285 -21.61 -28.38 -1.52
C ALA A 285 -22.85 -28.24 -0.64
N ILE A 286 -23.05 -27.04 -0.10
CA ILE A 286 -24.26 -26.69 0.65
C ILE A 286 -25.18 -25.94 -0.31
N SER A 287 -26.40 -26.48 -0.51
CA SER A 287 -27.40 -25.84 -1.36
C SER A 287 -27.71 -24.41 -0.87
N PRO A 288 -27.85 -23.43 -1.77
CA PRO A 288 -28.33 -22.08 -1.41
C PRO A 288 -29.65 -22.10 -0.63
N SER A 289 -30.50 -23.12 -0.83
CA SER A 289 -31.76 -23.31 -0.10
C SER A 289 -31.58 -23.61 1.40
N ALA A 290 -30.37 -23.97 1.84
CA ALA A 290 -30.04 -24.09 3.25
C ALA A 290 -29.90 -22.71 3.94
N PHE A 291 -29.82 -21.63 3.16
CA PHE A 291 -29.73 -20.26 3.62
C PHE A 291 -31.07 -19.54 3.48
N VAL A 292 -31.18 -18.37 4.11
CA VAL A 292 -32.39 -17.55 4.02
C VAL A 292 -32.52 -17.01 2.60
N LEU A 293 -33.57 -17.45 1.89
CA LEU A 293 -33.90 -16.98 0.55
C LEU A 293 -35.19 -16.14 0.57
N PRO A 294 -35.34 -15.16 -0.35
CA PRO A 294 -36.62 -14.52 -0.60
C PRO A 294 -37.71 -15.55 -0.92
N GLU A 295 -38.95 -15.29 -0.50
CA GLU A 295 -40.10 -16.20 -0.73
C GLU A 295 -40.36 -16.48 -2.22
N SER A 296 -39.91 -15.59 -3.11
CA SER A 296 -40.07 -15.70 -4.57
C SER A 296 -38.96 -16.48 -5.26
N THR A 297 -37.95 -16.95 -4.53
CA THR A 297 -36.83 -17.68 -5.14
C THR A 297 -37.27 -19.10 -5.45
N GLU A 298 -37.44 -19.40 -6.75
CA GLU A 298 -37.55 -20.79 -7.21
C GLU A 298 -36.23 -21.50 -6.92
N VAL A 299 -36.27 -22.43 -5.97
CA VAL A 299 -35.13 -23.31 -5.69
C VAL A 299 -35.08 -24.32 -6.82
N ALA A 300 -34.10 -24.18 -7.71
CA ALA A 300 -33.76 -25.26 -8.61
C ALA A 300 -33.19 -26.40 -7.76
N ASP A 301 -33.96 -27.47 -7.58
CA ASP A 301 -33.41 -28.75 -7.14
C ASP A 301 -32.51 -29.25 -8.27
N ASP A 302 -31.22 -28.98 -8.13
CA ASP A 302 -30.19 -29.32 -9.10
C ASP A 302 -29.89 -30.82 -9.03
N GLU A 303 -30.82 -31.66 -9.50
CA GLU A 303 -30.53 -33.05 -9.88
C GLU A 303 -30.08 -33.19 -11.35
N SER A 304 -30.03 -32.10 -12.14
CA SER A 304 -29.45 -32.16 -13.49
C SER A 304 -29.26 -30.77 -14.14
N ILE A 305 -28.03 -30.26 -14.16
CA ILE A 305 -27.46 -29.45 -15.26
C ILE A 305 -26.09 -30.03 -15.58
#